data_AF-A0A914S2D8-F1
#
_entry.id   AF-A0A914S2D8-F1
#
_cell.length_a   1.000
_cell.length_b   1.000
_cell.length_c   1.000
_cell.angle_alpha   90.00
_cell.angle_beta   90.00
_cell.angle_gamma   90.00
#
_symmetry.space_group_name_H-M   'P 1'
#
loop_
_entity.id
_entity.type
_entity.pdbx_description
1 polymer ?
#
loop_
_entity_poly.entity_id
_entity_poly.type
_entity_poly.pdbx_seq_one_letter_code
_entity_poly.pdbx_strand_id
1 'polypeptide(L)'
;MQSSINKQKLGLIQAALEVLLNLHNDNYSKFLRVFVRSYSAPISRNALPDPTPVNVVVEITIQDISDISALAGTFVIDFWISAIWMDSRLQFFHLDPCRRNLSLDHDMEPKLWSPNVCVVNSKSTKVHDSPKPNILLMIFPNGTTWLNYRISLIFESYSFNVAEVTLQWLTWSPVSTVKADFSLPDFKMSNITYGRNVERYTAGFWHRLFVTIHFDRLYGFYILQMYMPTYISVFISWIAFWMDTRALPARITLSVSSLMALTFQ
;
A
#
# COMPACT_ATOMS: atom_id res chain seq x y z
N MET A 1 -17.77 3.77 -55.53
CA MET A 1 -16.42 3.16 -55.47
C MET A 1 -15.63 3.56 -54.22
N GLN A 2 -15.64 4.84 -53.78
CA GLN A 2 -14.88 5.36 -52.61
C GLN A 2 -14.74 4.43 -51.39
N SER A 3 -15.82 3.79 -50.93
CA SER A 3 -15.82 3.00 -49.68
C SER A 3 -14.90 1.77 -49.71
N SER A 4 -14.67 1.17 -50.87
CA SER A 4 -13.74 0.04 -51.02
C SER A 4 -12.28 0.49 -50.86
N ILE A 5 -11.92 1.60 -51.52
CA ILE A 5 -10.58 2.20 -51.49
C ILE A 5 -10.21 2.61 -50.06
N ASN A 6 -11.16 3.15 -49.29
CA ASN A 6 -10.93 3.51 -47.90
C ASN A 6 -10.70 2.29 -47.00
N LYS A 7 -11.38 1.16 -47.22
CA LYS A 7 -11.09 -0.10 -46.49
C LYS A 7 -9.71 -0.65 -46.81
N GLN A 8 -9.27 -0.63 -48.09
CA GLN A 8 -7.91 -1.04 -48.45
C GLN A 8 -6.84 -0.12 -47.84
N LYS A 9 -7.05 1.20 -47.85
CA LYS A 9 -6.13 2.15 -47.17
C LYS A 9 -6.06 1.92 -45.67
N LEU A 10 -7.18 1.65 -45.00
CA LEU A 10 -7.20 1.38 -43.56
C LEU A 10 -6.44 0.08 -43.23
N GLY A 11 -6.64 -0.99 -44.01
CA GLY A 11 -5.89 -2.24 -43.86
C GLY A 11 -4.39 -2.10 -44.10
N LEU A 12 -3.99 -1.29 -45.10
CA LEU A 12 -2.57 -0.97 -45.34
C LEU A 12 -1.94 -0.17 -44.19
N ILE A 13 -2.68 0.79 -43.61
CA ILE A 13 -2.21 1.55 -42.45
C ILE A 13 -2.07 0.62 -41.22
N GLN A 14 -3.03 -0.27 -40.99
CA GLN A 14 -2.96 -1.20 -39.86
C GLN A 14 -1.83 -2.22 -40.03
N ALA A 15 -1.65 -2.80 -41.21
CA ALA A 15 -0.53 -3.70 -41.49
C ALA A 15 0.83 -2.99 -41.35
N ALA A 16 0.94 -1.73 -41.79
CA ALA A 16 2.14 -0.92 -41.57
C ALA A 16 2.37 -0.63 -40.08
N LEU A 17 1.31 -0.38 -39.30
CA LEU A 17 1.38 -0.18 -37.85
C LEU A 17 1.85 -1.47 -37.15
N GLU A 18 1.30 -2.63 -37.51
CA GLU A 18 1.69 -3.93 -36.98
C GLU A 18 3.15 -4.28 -37.32
N VAL A 19 3.60 -4.00 -38.55
CA VAL A 19 5.02 -4.16 -38.94
C VAL A 19 5.94 -3.21 -38.16
N LEU A 20 5.55 -1.95 -37.98
CA LEU A 20 6.33 -0.98 -37.18
C LEU A 20 6.38 -1.35 -35.70
N LEU A 21 5.27 -1.83 -35.12
CA LEU A 21 5.20 -2.33 -33.75
C LEU A 21 6.06 -3.58 -33.58
N ASN A 22 6.04 -4.52 -34.53
CA ASN A 22 6.89 -5.70 -34.50
C ASN A 22 8.37 -5.35 -34.63
N LEU A 23 8.76 -4.46 -35.56
CA LEU A 23 10.15 -3.98 -35.67
C LEU A 23 10.62 -3.20 -34.43
N HIS A 24 9.71 -2.48 -33.75
CA HIS A 24 10.02 -1.83 -32.47
C HIS A 24 10.20 -2.87 -31.35
N ASN A 25 9.32 -3.87 -31.27
CA ASN A 25 9.39 -4.96 -30.30
C ASN A 25 10.59 -5.89 -30.50
N ASP A 26 11.02 -6.14 -31.75
CA ASP A 26 12.23 -6.90 -32.06
C ASP A 26 13.48 -6.13 -31.63
N ASN A 27 13.58 -4.85 -31.95
CA ASN A 27 14.68 -4.01 -31.44
C ASN A 27 14.67 -3.89 -29.92
N TYR A 28 13.48 -3.76 -29.29
CA TYR A 28 13.36 -3.66 -27.85
C TYR A 28 13.71 -4.97 -27.13
N SER A 29 13.21 -6.12 -27.60
CA SER A 29 13.54 -7.42 -27.03
C SER A 29 15.00 -7.81 -27.27
N LYS A 30 15.59 -7.41 -28.40
CA LYS A 30 17.04 -7.54 -28.67
C LYS A 30 17.87 -6.67 -27.72
N PHE A 31 17.48 -5.40 -27.50
CA PHE A 31 18.10 -4.52 -26.51
C PHE A 31 18.03 -5.12 -25.09
N LEU A 32 16.85 -5.55 -24.65
CA LEU A 32 16.65 -6.18 -23.34
C LEU A 32 17.50 -7.45 -23.17
N ARG A 33 17.58 -8.30 -24.21
CA ARG A 33 18.44 -9.50 -24.20
C ARG A 33 19.93 -9.16 -24.09
N VAL A 34 20.40 -8.06 -24.69
CA VAL A 34 21.79 -7.59 -24.52
C VAL A 34 22.00 -7.03 -23.11
N PHE A 35 21.12 -6.13 -22.66
CA PHE A 35 21.19 -5.47 -21.35
C PHE A 35 21.16 -6.46 -20.17
N VAL A 36 20.23 -7.43 -20.18
CA VAL A 36 20.19 -8.51 -19.17
C VAL A 36 21.42 -9.41 -19.25
N ARG A 37 22.00 -9.61 -20.45
CA ARG A 37 23.22 -10.43 -20.62
C ARG A 37 24.52 -9.72 -20.20
N SER A 38 24.57 -8.40 -20.24
CA SER A 38 25.64 -7.63 -19.57
C SER A 38 25.51 -7.66 -18.04
N TYR A 39 24.30 -7.83 -17.52
CA TYR A 39 24.05 -7.95 -16.07
C TYR A 39 24.21 -9.38 -15.53
N SER A 40 24.12 -10.42 -16.38
CA SER A 40 24.03 -11.83 -15.97
C SER A 40 25.34 -12.47 -15.50
N ALA A 41 25.95 -11.92 -14.46
CA ALA A 41 26.70 -12.70 -13.48
C ALA A 41 25.72 -13.26 -12.43
N PRO A 42 25.99 -14.42 -11.79
CA PRO A 42 25.13 -14.99 -10.74
C PRO A 42 25.29 -14.23 -9.41
N ILE A 43 24.86 -12.97 -9.40
CA ILE A 43 24.76 -12.14 -8.20
C ILE A 43 23.64 -12.71 -7.33
N SER A 44 24.00 -13.31 -6.20
CA SER A 44 23.03 -13.58 -5.13
C SER A 44 22.34 -12.27 -4.73
N ARG A 45 21.03 -12.26 -4.43
CA ARG A 45 20.34 -11.06 -3.94
C ARG A 45 20.98 -10.47 -2.68
N ASN A 46 21.74 -11.27 -1.95
CA ASN A 46 22.47 -10.88 -0.74
C ASN A 46 23.88 -10.32 -1.01
N ALA A 47 24.36 -10.37 -2.27
CA ALA A 47 25.60 -9.74 -2.68
C ALA A 47 25.31 -8.33 -3.20
N LEU A 48 25.99 -7.33 -2.62
CA LEU A 48 25.77 -5.92 -2.95
C LEU A 48 26.16 -5.59 -4.42
N PRO A 49 25.54 -4.55 -5.02
CA PRO A 49 25.94 -4.04 -6.33
C PRO A 49 27.39 -3.55 -6.41
N ASP A 50 27.87 -3.00 -5.31
CA ASP A 50 29.13 -2.27 -5.15
C ASP A 50 29.67 -2.56 -3.73
N PRO A 51 30.98 -2.51 -3.45
CA PRO A 51 31.51 -2.61 -2.08
C PRO A 51 31.09 -1.45 -1.15
N THR A 52 30.50 -0.37 -1.66
CA THR A 52 29.90 0.71 -0.86
C THR A 52 28.45 0.41 -0.45
N PRO A 53 27.99 0.84 0.76
CA PRO A 53 26.61 0.62 1.19
C PRO A 53 25.60 1.32 0.27
N VAL A 54 24.58 0.60 -0.19
CA VAL A 54 23.60 1.17 -1.13
C VAL A 54 22.70 2.16 -0.42
N ASN A 55 22.59 3.37 -0.97
CA ASN A 55 21.61 4.37 -0.52
C ASN A 55 20.26 4.13 -1.18
N VAL A 56 19.27 3.71 -0.40
CA VAL A 56 17.90 3.41 -0.88
C VAL A 56 16.94 4.44 -0.29
N VAL A 57 16.39 5.26 -1.17
CA VAL A 57 15.36 6.25 -0.84
C VAL A 57 13.98 5.57 -0.94
N VAL A 58 13.14 5.77 0.06
CA VAL A 58 11.82 5.15 0.20
C VAL A 58 10.74 6.22 0.32
N GLU A 59 9.62 5.98 -0.34
CA GLU A 59 8.35 6.72 -0.21
C GLU A 59 7.20 5.74 0.03
N ILE A 60 6.22 6.14 0.84
CA ILE A 60 4.96 5.41 1.04
C ILE A 60 3.78 6.29 0.66
N THR A 61 2.94 5.81 -0.26
CA THR A 61 1.68 6.49 -0.64
C THR A 61 0.49 5.66 -0.15
N ILE A 62 -0.19 6.14 0.90
CA ILE A 62 -1.38 5.48 1.47
C ILE A 62 -2.55 5.68 0.50
N GLN A 63 -3.09 4.58 -0.01
CA GLN A 63 -4.24 4.59 -0.91
C GLN A 63 -5.56 4.48 -0.15
N ASP A 64 -5.66 3.53 0.78
CA ASP A 64 -6.86 3.35 1.60
C ASP A 64 -6.56 2.68 2.94
N ILE A 65 -7.47 2.86 3.90
CA ILE A 65 -7.46 2.19 5.21
C ILE A 65 -8.84 1.56 5.35
N SER A 66 -8.91 0.23 5.18
CA SER A 66 -10.16 -0.47 4.88
C SER A 66 -10.95 -0.86 6.13
N ASP A 67 -10.27 -1.19 7.23
CA ASP A 67 -10.88 -1.63 8.49
C ASP A 67 -9.93 -1.37 9.67
N ILE A 68 -10.48 -1.16 10.87
CA ILE A 68 -9.77 -0.97 12.15
C ILE A 68 -10.50 -1.75 13.26
N SER A 69 -10.06 -2.98 13.51
CA SER A 69 -10.58 -3.80 14.60
C SER A 69 -9.89 -3.46 15.93
N ALA A 70 -10.54 -2.60 16.72
CA ALA A 70 -10.11 -2.27 18.08
C ALA A 70 -10.15 -3.48 19.04
N LEU A 71 -10.94 -4.52 18.74
CA LEU A 71 -11.00 -5.76 19.51
C LEU A 71 -9.79 -6.68 19.26
N ALA A 72 -9.32 -6.76 18.01
CA ALA A 72 -8.18 -7.59 17.63
C ALA A 72 -6.83 -6.86 17.67
N GLY A 73 -6.84 -5.53 17.84
CA GLY A 73 -5.63 -4.70 17.76
C GLY A 73 -5.04 -4.62 16.35
N THR A 74 -5.85 -4.84 15.31
CA THR A 74 -5.41 -4.91 13.91
C THR A 74 -6.20 -3.95 13.03
N PHE A 75 -5.53 -3.35 12.05
CA PHE A 75 -6.14 -2.62 10.94
C PHE A 75 -5.72 -3.25 9.60
N VAL A 76 -6.38 -2.84 8.51
CA VAL A 76 -6.04 -3.23 7.14
C VAL A 76 -5.75 -1.97 6.33
N ILE A 77 -4.58 -1.93 5.68
CA ILE A 77 -4.11 -0.78 4.92
C ILE A 77 -3.63 -1.18 3.53
N ASP A 78 -4.09 -0.42 2.53
CA ASP A 78 -3.68 -0.50 1.14
C ASP A 78 -2.76 0.69 0.84
N PHE A 79 -1.53 0.42 0.41
CA PHE A 79 -0.56 1.47 0.07
C PHE A 79 0.37 1.05 -1.06
N TRP A 80 1.05 2.04 -1.61
CA TRP A 80 2.16 1.87 -2.52
C TRP A 80 3.46 2.14 -1.78
N ILE A 81 4.46 1.28 -1.95
CA ILE A 81 5.83 1.54 -1.49
C ILE A 81 6.74 1.69 -2.69
N SER A 82 7.46 2.80 -2.74
CA SER A 82 8.52 3.05 -3.71
C SER A 82 9.88 2.92 -3.05
N ALA A 83 10.78 2.20 -3.71
CA ALA A 83 12.20 2.15 -3.41
C ALA A 83 12.97 2.67 -4.63
N ILE A 84 13.87 3.62 -4.40
CA ILE A 84 14.70 4.27 -5.42
C ILE A 84 16.15 4.18 -5.00
N TRP A 85 17.00 3.58 -5.83
CA TRP A 85 18.44 3.47 -5.59
C TRP A 85 19.22 3.67 -6.89
N MET A 86 20.54 3.71 -6.79
CA MET A 86 21.44 3.79 -7.95
C MET A 86 22.25 2.50 -8.05
N ASP A 87 22.24 1.86 -9.21
CA ASP A 87 23.09 0.72 -9.56
C ASP A 87 23.86 1.08 -10.84
N SER A 88 25.17 1.26 -10.69
CA SER A 88 26.07 1.62 -11.79
C SER A 88 26.06 0.60 -12.94
N ARG A 89 25.74 -0.66 -12.66
CA ARG A 89 25.71 -1.77 -13.62
C ARG A 89 24.48 -1.73 -14.52
N LEU A 90 23.47 -0.95 -14.16
CA LEU A 90 22.22 -0.75 -14.93
C LEU A 90 22.26 0.49 -15.83
N GLN A 91 23.42 1.14 -15.96
CA GLN A 91 23.64 2.30 -16.85
C GLN A 91 23.59 1.92 -18.34
N PHE A 92 22.45 2.17 -18.98
CA PHE A 92 22.26 1.90 -20.42
C PHE A 92 22.48 3.12 -21.34
N PHE A 93 22.89 4.28 -20.81
CA PHE A 93 23.14 5.50 -21.63
C PHE A 93 24.11 5.27 -22.80
N HIS A 94 25.07 4.34 -22.64
CA HIS A 94 26.04 3.97 -23.68
C HIS A 94 25.49 3.00 -24.75
N LEU A 95 24.32 2.39 -24.51
CA LEU A 95 23.65 1.46 -25.43
C LEU A 95 22.56 2.14 -26.26
N ASP A 96 21.81 3.06 -25.64
CA ASP A 96 20.77 3.86 -26.30
C ASP A 96 20.72 5.28 -25.69
N PRO A 97 21.53 6.23 -26.21
CA PRO A 97 21.57 7.61 -25.71
C PRO A 97 20.26 8.39 -25.90
N CYS A 98 19.38 7.92 -26.78
CA CYS A 98 18.09 8.58 -27.06
C CYS A 98 17.02 8.21 -26.02
N ARG A 99 17.21 7.09 -25.30
CA ARG A 99 16.21 6.54 -24.38
C ARG A 99 16.30 7.14 -22.98
N ARG A 100 15.22 7.82 -22.58
CA ARG A 100 15.13 8.51 -21.27
C ARG A 100 14.77 7.59 -20.10
N ASN A 101 14.11 6.46 -20.35
CA ASN A 101 13.70 5.50 -19.34
C ASN A 101 13.43 4.10 -19.94
N LEU A 102 13.47 3.10 -19.07
CA LEU A 102 13.31 1.68 -19.39
C LEU A 102 12.30 1.06 -18.41
N SER A 103 11.02 1.04 -18.79
CA SER A 103 9.98 0.31 -18.06
C SER A 103 10.10 -1.19 -18.33
N LEU A 104 10.25 -1.99 -17.28
CA LEU A 104 10.34 -3.44 -17.33
C LEU A 104 9.04 -4.08 -16.82
N ASP A 105 8.71 -5.25 -17.38
CA ASP A 105 7.63 -6.09 -16.87
C ASP A 105 8.07 -6.81 -15.57
N HIS A 106 7.11 -7.21 -14.75
CA HIS A 106 7.34 -7.85 -13.44
C HIS A 106 8.30 -9.05 -13.50
N ASP A 107 8.31 -9.80 -14.60
CA ASP A 107 9.24 -10.88 -14.91
C ASP A 107 10.72 -10.52 -14.76
N MET A 108 11.10 -9.24 -14.79
CA MET A 108 12.50 -8.80 -14.69
C MET A 108 12.94 -8.46 -13.26
N GLU A 109 12.03 -8.18 -12.32
CA GLU A 109 12.37 -7.91 -10.92
C GLU A 109 13.20 -9.04 -10.28
N PRO A 110 12.81 -10.34 -10.35
CA PRO A 110 13.58 -11.41 -9.72
C PRO A 110 14.89 -11.75 -10.45
N LYS A 111 15.19 -11.08 -11.58
CA LYS A 111 16.45 -11.21 -12.34
C LYS A 111 17.44 -10.08 -12.04
N LEU A 112 17.01 -9.06 -11.30
CA LEU A 112 17.80 -7.88 -10.94
C LEU A 112 18.05 -7.86 -9.43
N TRP A 113 19.03 -7.07 -8.99
CA TRP A 113 19.20 -6.82 -7.56
C TRP A 113 18.15 -5.80 -7.11
N SER A 114 17.33 -6.18 -6.14
CA SER A 114 16.39 -5.30 -5.45
C SER A 114 16.65 -5.39 -3.94
N PRO A 115 16.56 -4.27 -3.20
CA PRO A 115 16.74 -4.29 -1.75
C PRO A 115 15.58 -5.03 -1.10
N ASN A 116 15.88 -6.03 -0.26
CA ASN A 116 14.89 -6.77 0.52
C ASN A 116 14.36 -5.87 1.66
N VAL A 117 13.53 -4.90 1.31
CA VAL A 117 12.76 -4.10 2.27
C VAL A 117 11.68 -5.02 2.84
N CYS A 118 11.69 -5.19 4.16
CA CYS A 118 10.68 -5.96 4.87
C CYS A 118 10.05 -5.07 5.95
N VAL A 119 8.74 -5.15 6.10
CA VAL A 119 8.00 -4.28 7.00
C VAL A 119 7.98 -4.96 8.36
N VAL A 120 8.71 -4.41 9.34
CA VAL A 120 8.79 -4.90 10.75
C VAL A 120 7.41 -5.19 11.35
N ASN A 121 6.39 -4.62 10.71
CA ASN A 121 4.99 -4.97 10.78
C ASN A 121 4.42 -5.60 9.46
N SER A 122 4.51 -6.93 9.27
CA SER A 122 4.04 -7.78 8.15
C SER A 122 3.26 -9.13 8.46
N LYS A 123 2.26 -9.19 9.38
CA LYS A 123 1.51 -10.41 9.86
C LYS A 123 0.84 -11.18 8.73
N SER A 124 0.40 -10.44 7.72
CA SER A 124 0.01 -10.97 6.42
C SER A 124 0.37 -9.91 5.39
N THR A 125 1.15 -10.30 4.40
CA THR A 125 1.54 -9.44 3.27
C THR A 125 0.94 -9.98 2.00
N LYS A 126 0.24 -9.15 1.23
CA LYS A 126 -0.05 -9.48 -0.16
C LYS A 126 0.22 -8.31 -1.09
N VAL A 127 1.09 -8.54 -2.08
CA VAL A 127 1.22 -7.67 -3.27
C VAL A 127 -0.07 -7.80 -4.09
N HIS A 128 -0.61 -6.69 -4.59
CA HIS A 128 -1.87 -6.72 -5.34
C HIS A 128 -1.68 -7.36 -6.72
N ASP A 129 -2.30 -8.52 -6.93
CA ASP A 129 -2.27 -9.25 -8.21
C ASP A 129 -3.64 -9.17 -8.92
N SER A 130 -3.78 -8.32 -9.94
CA SER A 130 -4.88 -8.42 -10.92
C SER A 130 -4.69 -7.46 -12.10
N PRO A 131 -4.75 -7.92 -13.37
CA PRO A 131 -4.60 -9.30 -13.85
C PRO A 131 -3.14 -9.80 -13.83
N LYS A 132 -2.19 -8.90 -13.59
CA LYS A 132 -0.76 -9.16 -13.30
C LYS A 132 -0.41 -8.66 -11.89
N PRO A 133 0.73 -9.06 -11.30
CA PRO A 133 1.30 -8.41 -10.13
C PRO A 133 1.51 -6.92 -10.38
N ASN A 134 1.00 -6.07 -9.49
CA ASN A 134 1.06 -4.62 -9.65
C ASN A 134 2.41 -4.06 -9.17
N ILE A 135 3.43 -4.31 -10.00
CA ILE A 135 4.82 -3.93 -9.79
C ILE A 135 5.25 -3.02 -10.95
N LEU A 136 5.64 -1.79 -10.66
CA LEU A 136 6.28 -0.90 -11.62
C LEU A 136 7.79 -0.91 -11.38
N LEU A 137 8.55 -1.31 -12.40
CA LEU A 137 10.01 -1.26 -12.41
C LEU A 137 10.48 -0.38 -13.57
N MET A 138 11.16 0.73 -13.25
CA MET A 138 11.71 1.67 -14.23
C MET A 138 13.19 1.92 -13.95
N ILE A 139 14.02 1.81 -14.98
CA ILE A 139 15.45 2.16 -14.92
C ILE A 139 15.67 3.43 -15.75
N PHE A 140 16.43 4.37 -15.20
CA PHE A 140 16.88 5.60 -15.86
C PHE A 140 18.31 5.42 -16.45
N PRO A 141 18.70 6.17 -17.50
CA PRO A 141 19.96 5.96 -18.21
C PRO A 141 21.23 6.11 -17.35
N ASN A 142 21.14 6.82 -16.23
CA ASN A 142 22.18 6.99 -15.22
C ASN A 142 22.31 5.81 -14.23
N GLY A 143 21.50 4.76 -14.37
CA GLY A 143 21.48 3.61 -13.46
C GLY A 143 20.63 3.82 -12.20
N THR A 144 19.89 4.93 -12.10
CA THR A 144 18.85 5.04 -11.05
C THR A 144 17.72 4.07 -11.38
N THR A 145 17.38 3.19 -10.43
CA THR A 145 16.27 2.25 -10.53
C THR A 145 15.18 2.68 -9.57
N TRP A 146 13.95 2.78 -10.08
CA TRP A 146 12.74 3.01 -9.32
C TRP A 146 11.88 1.75 -9.40
N LEU A 147 11.65 1.14 -8.23
CA LEU A 147 10.78 0.00 -8.03
C LEU A 147 9.61 0.44 -7.15
N ASN A 148 8.40 0.08 -7.54
CA ASN A 148 7.18 0.45 -6.84
C ASN A 148 6.25 -0.77 -6.77
N TYR A 149 5.75 -1.08 -5.57
CA TYR A 149 4.83 -2.18 -5.30
C TYR A 149 3.53 -1.65 -4.70
N ARG A 150 2.38 -2.17 -5.15
CA ARG A 150 1.11 -2.02 -4.44
C ARG A 150 0.91 -3.17 -3.46
N ILE A 151 0.69 -2.89 -2.17
CA ILE A 151 0.65 -3.91 -1.11
C ILE A 151 -0.56 -3.68 -0.18
N SER A 152 -1.20 -4.77 0.24
CA SER A 152 -2.20 -4.83 1.32
C SER A 152 -1.60 -5.54 2.54
N LEU A 153 -1.65 -4.92 3.73
CA LEU A 153 -0.89 -5.37 4.92
C LEU A 153 -1.66 -5.53 6.25
N ILE A 154 -1.11 -6.43 7.08
CA ILE A 154 -1.27 -6.65 8.54
C ILE A 154 0.17 -6.87 9.16
N PHE A 155 0.45 -7.01 10.48
CA PHE A 155 1.63 -6.37 11.15
C PHE A 155 2.81 -7.06 12.02
N GLU A 156 3.62 -8.07 11.61
CA GLU A 156 5.02 -8.44 12.13
C GLU A 156 6.05 -8.99 11.04
N SER A 157 7.40 -8.66 11.00
CA SER A 157 8.63 -9.36 10.36
C SER A 157 9.74 -8.54 9.54
N TYR A 158 10.95 -9.07 9.19
CA TYR A 158 12.23 -8.29 9.05
C TYR A 158 13.27 -8.70 7.92
N SER A 159 14.33 -7.91 7.58
CA SER A 159 15.40 -8.27 6.55
C SER A 159 16.85 -7.67 6.63
N PHE A 160 17.22 -6.50 6.05
CA PHE A 160 18.65 -6.13 5.73
C PHE A 160 19.35 -5.02 6.57
N ASN A 161 20.66 -5.18 6.84
CA ASN A 161 21.41 -4.42 7.87
C ASN A 161 22.01 -3.06 7.41
N VAL A 162 22.48 -2.24 8.37
CA VAL A 162 23.05 -0.88 8.15
C VAL A 162 24.29 -0.87 7.25
N ALA A 163 25.13 -1.90 7.31
CA ALA A 163 26.38 -1.97 6.54
C ALA A 163 26.12 -2.32 5.06
N GLU A 164 25.01 -2.99 4.77
CA GLU A 164 24.58 -3.36 3.42
C GLU A 164 23.73 -2.26 2.77
N VAL A 165 22.70 -1.79 3.47
CA VAL A 165 21.68 -0.89 2.91
C VAL A 165 21.37 0.25 3.87
N THR A 166 21.56 1.48 3.40
CA THR A 166 21.14 2.69 4.11
C THR A 166 19.76 3.14 3.63
N LEU A 167 18.76 2.98 4.50
CA LEU A 167 17.36 3.35 4.20
C LEU A 167 17.10 4.82 4.54
N GLN A 168 16.54 5.56 3.59
CA GLN A 168 16.25 6.98 3.72
C GLN A 168 14.82 7.31 3.29
N TRP A 169 14.18 8.25 3.99
CA TRP A 169 12.92 8.85 3.56
C TRP A 169 13.14 9.81 2.39
N LEU A 170 12.23 9.81 1.41
CA LEU A 170 12.20 10.80 0.33
C LEU A 170 12.01 12.22 0.90
N THR A 171 12.89 13.15 0.51
CA THR A 171 13.09 14.42 1.24
C THR A 171 11.95 15.43 1.15
N TRP A 172 11.08 15.32 0.12
CA TRP A 172 10.01 16.27 -0.16
C TRP A 172 8.59 15.68 0.01
N SER A 173 8.45 14.35 -0.06
CA SER A 173 7.21 13.59 0.17
C SER A 173 7.58 12.19 0.67
N PRO A 174 7.81 12.00 1.98
CA PRO A 174 8.17 10.69 2.52
C PRO A 174 6.93 9.79 2.72
N VAL A 175 5.82 10.40 3.13
CA VAL A 175 4.51 9.77 3.23
C VAL A 175 3.47 10.67 2.58
N SER A 176 2.73 10.15 1.61
CA SER A 176 1.66 10.83 0.89
C SER A 176 0.32 10.09 1.05
N THR A 177 -0.81 10.78 0.92
CA THR A 177 -2.15 10.17 0.92
C THR A 177 -2.86 10.45 -0.41
N VAL A 178 -3.51 9.45 -1.00
CA VAL A 178 -4.30 9.63 -2.23
C VAL A 178 -5.64 10.32 -1.96
N LYS A 179 -6.18 10.12 -0.75
CA LYS A 179 -7.41 10.77 -0.26
C LYS A 179 -7.09 11.85 0.76
N ALA A 180 -7.98 12.84 0.87
CA ALA A 180 -7.94 13.86 1.94
C ALA A 180 -8.60 13.36 3.24
N ASP A 181 -9.73 12.67 3.14
CA ASP A 181 -10.38 11.96 4.25
C ASP A 181 -10.51 10.46 3.90
N PHE A 182 -10.34 9.59 4.91
CA PHE A 182 -10.60 8.15 4.81
C PHE A 182 -11.96 7.83 5.44
N SER A 183 -12.83 7.14 4.71
CA SER A 183 -14.22 6.88 5.08
C SER A 183 -14.37 5.68 6.03
N LEU A 184 -13.85 5.83 7.25
CA LEU A 184 -13.98 4.86 8.33
C LEU A 184 -15.24 5.18 9.18
N PRO A 185 -16.01 4.19 9.66
CA PRO A 185 -17.28 4.44 10.36
C PRO A 185 -17.08 4.97 11.78
N ASP A 186 -16.22 4.30 12.57
CA ASP A 186 -16.02 4.59 14.00
C ASP A 186 -14.79 5.45 14.29
N PHE A 187 -14.04 5.87 13.27
CA PHE A 187 -12.75 6.55 13.42
C PHE A 187 -12.59 7.68 12.40
N LYS A 188 -11.99 8.79 12.81
CA LYS A 188 -11.41 9.78 11.90
C LYS A 188 -9.89 9.76 12.06
N MET A 189 -9.18 9.72 10.94
CA MET A 189 -7.72 9.88 10.90
C MET A 189 -7.35 11.33 11.23
N SER A 190 -6.48 11.54 12.22
CA SER A 190 -6.20 12.86 12.79
C SER A 190 -4.79 13.38 12.50
N ASN A 191 -3.78 12.51 12.41
CA ASN A 191 -2.43 12.91 12.01
C ASN A 191 -1.60 11.73 11.45
N ILE A 192 -0.59 12.04 10.64
CA ILE A 192 0.51 11.12 10.27
C ILE A 192 1.81 11.70 10.80
N THR A 193 2.60 10.89 11.50
CA THR A 193 4.01 11.18 11.76
C THR A 193 4.89 10.09 11.15
N TYR A 194 6.14 10.42 10.85
CA TYR A 194 7.10 9.50 10.25
C TYR A 194 8.51 9.77 10.78
N GLY A 195 9.38 8.76 10.74
CA GLY A 195 10.76 8.91 11.22
C GLY A 195 11.68 7.78 10.80
N ARG A 196 12.96 7.93 11.14
CA ARG A 196 14.03 6.96 10.88
C ARG A 196 14.78 6.69 12.18
N ASN A 197 14.78 5.44 12.62
CA ASN A 197 15.60 4.96 13.73
C ASN A 197 16.72 4.04 13.22
N VAL A 198 17.68 3.77 14.09
CA VAL A 198 18.60 2.63 13.96
C VAL A 198 18.30 1.71 15.15
N GLU A 199 17.96 0.45 14.87
CA GLU A 199 17.63 -0.53 15.90
C GLU A 199 18.71 -1.61 15.97
N ARG A 200 19.02 -2.06 17.19
CA ARG A 200 20.04 -3.06 17.47
C ARG A 200 19.39 -4.41 17.75
N TYR A 201 19.78 -5.41 16.99
CA TYR A 201 19.32 -6.79 17.12
C TYR A 201 20.53 -7.69 17.44
N THR A 202 20.29 -8.97 17.73
CA THR A 202 21.33 -9.95 18.09
C THR A 202 22.45 -10.06 17.05
N ALA A 203 22.13 -9.88 15.76
CA ALA A 203 23.07 -10.01 14.64
C ALA A 203 23.65 -8.66 14.14
N GLY A 204 23.46 -7.53 14.83
CA GLY A 204 23.99 -6.22 14.42
C GLY A 204 23.01 -5.03 14.54
N PHE A 205 23.09 -4.09 13.59
CA PHE A 205 22.24 -2.90 13.52
C PHE A 205 21.51 -2.81 12.18
N TRP A 206 20.26 -2.37 12.18
CA TRP A 206 19.44 -2.13 10.98
C TRP A 206 18.86 -0.71 11.00
N HIS A 207 18.65 -0.13 9.82
CA HIS A 207 17.81 1.07 9.70
C HIS A 207 16.34 0.66 9.74
N ARG A 208 15.54 1.38 10.53
CA ARG A 208 14.08 1.25 10.54
C ARG A 208 13.44 2.57 10.14
N LEU A 209 12.75 2.57 9.01
CA LEU A 209 11.78 3.61 8.66
C LEU A 209 10.46 3.26 9.35
N PHE A 210 9.78 4.25 9.92
CA PHE A 210 8.49 4.06 10.57
C PHE A 210 7.50 5.18 10.20
N VAL A 211 6.22 4.82 10.19
CA VAL A 211 5.08 5.72 10.02
C VAL A 211 4.09 5.42 11.13
N THR A 212 3.56 6.45 11.77
CA THR A 212 2.59 6.34 12.87
C THR A 212 1.37 7.17 12.52
N ILE A 213 0.23 6.48 12.39
CA ILE A 213 -1.06 7.07 12.02
C ILE A 213 -1.88 7.19 13.30
N HIS A 214 -2.42 8.39 13.55
CA HIS A 214 -3.31 8.67 14.68
C HIS A 214 -4.76 8.66 14.21
N PHE A 215 -5.63 8.05 15.02
CA PHE A 215 -7.07 7.95 14.78
C PHE A 215 -7.84 8.37 16.03
N ASP A 216 -8.78 9.28 15.85
CA ASP A 216 -9.70 9.75 16.87
C ASP A 216 -11.02 8.97 16.73
N ARG A 217 -11.60 8.49 17.83
CA ARG A 217 -12.84 7.69 17.77
C ARG A 217 -14.08 8.59 17.61
N LEU A 218 -14.93 8.26 16.64
CA LEU A 218 -16.24 8.87 16.44
C LEU A 218 -17.27 8.18 17.33
N TYR A 219 -17.78 8.89 18.33
CA TYR A 219 -18.70 8.34 19.34
C TYR A 219 -20.19 8.63 19.08
N GLY A 220 -20.52 9.46 18.08
CA GLY A 220 -21.91 9.91 17.83
C GLY A 220 -22.90 8.80 17.53
N PHE A 221 -22.47 7.76 16.80
CA PHE A 221 -23.28 6.57 16.50
C PHE A 221 -23.63 5.79 17.78
N TYR A 222 -22.63 5.51 18.62
CA TYR A 222 -22.83 4.83 19.91
C TYR A 222 -23.74 5.63 20.85
N ILE A 223 -23.64 6.97 20.89
CA ILE A 223 -24.56 7.81 21.67
C ILE A 223 -26.01 7.61 21.21
N LEU A 224 -26.26 7.60 19.90
CA LEU A 224 -27.62 7.51 19.36
C LEU A 224 -28.20 6.09 19.42
N GLN A 225 -27.39 5.03 19.28
CA GLN A 225 -27.89 3.65 19.28
C GLN A 225 -27.80 2.93 20.63
N MET A 226 -26.84 3.25 21.50
CA MET A 226 -26.66 2.54 22.78
C MET A 226 -27.09 3.39 23.97
N TYR A 227 -26.60 4.63 24.07
CA TYR A 227 -26.90 5.48 25.23
C TYR A 227 -28.32 6.06 25.19
N MET A 228 -28.79 6.52 24.03
CA MET A 228 -30.12 7.14 23.93
C MET A 228 -31.28 6.14 24.24
N PRO A 229 -31.27 4.89 23.74
CA PRO A 229 -32.30 3.91 24.09
C PRO A 229 -32.22 3.39 25.54
N THR A 230 -31.02 3.27 26.12
CA THR A 230 -30.87 2.92 27.55
C THR A 230 -31.42 4.04 28.44
N TYR A 231 -31.09 5.31 28.16
CA TYR A 231 -31.68 6.45 28.88
C TYR A 231 -33.21 6.50 28.75
N ILE A 232 -33.77 6.30 27.55
CA ILE A 232 -35.24 6.27 27.37
C ILE A 232 -35.89 5.14 28.19
N SER A 233 -35.30 3.95 28.24
CA SER A 233 -35.87 2.86 29.05
C SER A 233 -35.88 3.19 30.55
N VAL A 234 -34.80 3.82 31.04
CA VAL A 234 -34.74 4.33 32.43
C VAL A 234 -35.82 5.38 32.69
N PHE A 235 -36.01 6.37 31.81
CA PHE A 235 -37.08 7.36 31.95
C PHE A 235 -38.48 6.75 31.91
N ILE A 236 -38.72 5.74 31.05
CA ILE A 236 -40.00 5.02 31.00
C ILE A 236 -40.27 4.27 32.31
N SER A 237 -39.23 3.68 32.94
CA SER A 237 -39.40 3.01 34.24
C SER A 237 -39.92 3.96 35.33
N TRP A 238 -39.53 5.25 35.30
CA TRP A 238 -39.95 6.25 36.28
C TRP A 238 -41.42 6.65 36.15
N ILE A 239 -42.06 6.40 35.00
CA ILE A 239 -43.51 6.65 34.81
C ILE A 239 -44.34 5.78 35.78
N ALA A 240 -43.84 4.60 36.18
CA ALA A 240 -44.50 3.73 37.16
C ALA A 240 -44.59 4.32 38.60
N PHE A 241 -43.91 5.44 38.89
CA PHE A 241 -44.10 6.21 40.12
C PHE A 241 -45.27 7.21 40.05
N TRP A 242 -45.68 7.64 38.85
CA TRP A 242 -46.73 8.65 38.64
C TRP A 242 -48.13 8.07 38.42
N MET A 243 -48.26 6.75 38.26
CA MET A 243 -49.57 6.08 38.10
C MET A 243 -50.22 5.77 39.45
N ASP A 244 -51.55 5.81 39.51
CA ASP A 244 -52.34 5.47 40.71
C ASP A 244 -51.92 4.10 41.28
N THR A 245 -51.76 4.04 42.60
CA THR A 245 -51.41 2.83 43.36
C THR A 245 -52.36 1.66 43.10
N ARG A 246 -53.63 1.95 42.73
CA ARG A 246 -54.64 0.96 42.37
C ARG A 246 -54.38 0.26 41.02
N ALA A 247 -53.59 0.85 40.13
CA ALA A 247 -53.27 0.31 38.80
C ALA A 247 -52.12 -0.72 38.82
N LEU A 248 -52.15 -1.65 39.79
CA LEU A 248 -51.08 -2.63 40.06
C LEU A 248 -50.56 -3.38 38.81
N PRO A 249 -51.42 -3.97 37.93
CA PRO A 249 -50.95 -4.68 36.75
C PRO A 249 -50.13 -3.78 35.81
N ALA A 250 -50.61 -2.57 35.52
CA ALA A 250 -49.94 -1.64 34.61
C ALA A 250 -48.56 -1.21 35.14
N ARG A 251 -48.44 -0.98 36.46
CA ARG A 251 -47.15 -0.64 37.10
C ARG A 251 -46.13 -1.77 36.98
N ILE A 252 -46.59 -3.02 37.16
CA ILE A 252 -45.74 -4.22 37.00
C ILE A 252 -45.34 -4.38 35.53
N THR A 253 -46.29 -4.31 34.58
CA THR A 253 -46.00 -4.44 33.15
C THR A 253 -44.98 -3.41 32.66
N LEU A 254 -45.14 -2.11 32.98
CA LEU A 254 -44.16 -1.09 32.57
C LEU A 254 -42.76 -1.33 33.16
N SER A 255 -42.69 -1.75 34.42
CA SER A 255 -41.42 -2.04 35.10
C SER A 255 -40.71 -3.26 34.49
N VAL A 256 -41.45 -4.33 34.22
CA VAL A 256 -40.92 -5.54 33.59
C VAL A 256 -40.54 -5.28 32.13
N SER A 257 -41.35 -4.53 31.37
CA SER A 257 -41.04 -4.22 29.96
C SER A 257 -39.84 -3.28 29.79
N SER A 258 -39.62 -2.32 30.69
CA SER A 258 -38.41 -1.46 30.66
C SER A 258 -37.14 -2.24 31.06
N LEU A 259 -37.24 -3.10 32.08
CA LEU A 259 -36.15 -4.04 32.43
C LEU A 259 -35.85 -5.00 31.26
N MET A 260 -36.88 -5.58 30.66
CA MET A 260 -36.76 -6.47 29.49
C MET A 260 -36.09 -5.76 28.30
N ALA A 261 -36.49 -4.51 28.02
CA ALA A 261 -35.87 -3.70 26.99
C ALA A 261 -34.38 -3.39 27.24
N LEU A 262 -33.96 -3.26 28.51
CA LEU A 262 -32.54 -3.13 28.88
C LEU A 262 -31.77 -4.46 28.76
N THR A 263 -32.43 -5.62 28.89
CA THR A 263 -31.79 -6.94 28.72
C THR A 263 -31.69 -7.43 27.27
N PHE A 264 -32.33 -6.73 26.32
CA PHE A 264 -32.28 -7.03 24.89
C PHE A 264 -31.58 -5.91 24.06
N GLN A 265 -30.80 -5.06 24.73
CA GLN A 265 -29.91 -4.04 24.14
C GLN A 265 -28.45 -4.51 24.22
#